data_AF-A0A8S1QZD2-F1
#
_entry.id   AF-A0A8S1QZD2-F1
#
_cell.length_a   1.000
_cell.length_b   1.000
_cell.length_c   1.000
_cell.angle_alpha   90.00
_cell.angle_beta   90.00
_cell.angle_gamma   90.00
#
_symmetry.space_group_name_H-M   'P 1'
#
loop_
_entity.id
_entity.type
_entity.pdbx_description
1 polymer ?
#
loop_
_entity_poly.entity_id
_entity_poly.type
_entity_poly.pdbx_seq_one_letter_code
_entity_poly.pdbx_strand_id
1 'polypeptide(L)'
;MLIKKLSNAILKYRFSKEILDFAKPNPTKLQISQQSIKCIVLHPIFHQNQDPQLELYMAEEAIGLSKQLNWTLQQGPFWKDQNIKRNQTKNNSDNKDELLINEDDLDDEWKNQIIRNSIAKSSLVKVPHIHSNTFFTKSKLSMLGQYIQSNKINAVFINHELTQLQTKNLQKIWTQYSKGDITSTINENINDYNEDQQNYDNINNEEGLSVKVYDRFTMILQIFAKRSTQGVSKLQIELSFLKFVKTQLVRNNNAFISLLQIFKGDLMMANEIYLEIIQAQSRKALNKMNDSVESELQLYRKLIDDRIEIVKKHIDEVNIQRINIKRKKLIQTVPKIALIGYTNAGKSQLLNCILQKDAIQNKDLLFQTLDITSKQIRLISGQKAILLDTIGFISDLPKDLIEPFKSTLEGIQDADIVLHIRDISHPQTEHQKQVVLNILKDLGFDQEFYNKKMIEVWNKIDLINYPIDYESIETQDQPIVPISALMNINIKKLLQIMEEKSNQVMNKKLYRIKYNIDQHFERLKWLYDNGNISGIKNELQRPPVKRGDPSIIEFEVILDEVTYNRFITTFQSEMRINKNNNIPHSNWK
;
A
#
# COMPACT_ATOMS: atom_id res chain seq x y z
N MET A 1 -0.82 40.98 -32.95
CA MET A 1 -1.53 39.73 -32.56
C MET A 1 -0.56 38.64 -32.08
N LEU A 2 0.53 38.35 -32.81
CA LEU A 2 1.59 37.41 -32.37
C LEU A 2 2.26 37.82 -31.05
N ILE A 3 2.56 39.10 -30.84
CA ILE A 3 3.16 39.62 -29.60
C ILE A 3 2.23 39.39 -28.39
N LYS A 4 0.91 39.52 -28.58
CA LYS A 4 -0.10 39.25 -27.52
C LYS A 4 -0.21 37.75 -27.21
N LYS A 5 -0.08 36.88 -28.22
CA LYS A 5 0.01 35.42 -28.05
C LYS A 5 1.31 34.99 -27.36
N LEU A 6 2.44 35.61 -27.70
CA LEU A 6 3.73 35.39 -27.05
C LEU A 6 3.72 35.91 -25.60
N SER A 7 3.16 37.08 -25.35
CA SER A 7 2.96 37.62 -23.99
C SER A 7 2.12 36.68 -23.12
N ASN A 8 1.00 36.16 -23.64
CA ASN A 8 0.15 35.22 -22.90
C ASN A 8 0.80 33.84 -22.74
N ALA A 9 1.60 33.39 -23.72
CA ALA A 9 2.36 32.15 -23.61
C ALA A 9 3.50 32.28 -22.58
N ILE A 10 4.20 33.41 -22.56
CA ILE A 10 5.24 33.73 -21.58
C ILE A 10 4.64 33.88 -20.19
N LEU A 11 3.49 34.55 -20.04
CA LEU A 11 2.76 34.60 -18.76
C LEU A 11 2.33 33.20 -18.29
N LYS A 12 1.76 32.37 -19.18
CA LYS A 12 1.43 30.97 -18.85
C LYS A 12 2.67 30.15 -18.46
N TYR A 13 3.81 30.36 -19.13
CA TYR A 13 5.06 29.67 -18.82
C TYR A 13 5.72 30.20 -17.53
N ARG A 14 5.55 31.49 -17.21
CA ARG A 14 6.05 32.10 -15.96
C ARG A 14 5.22 31.62 -14.77
N PHE A 15 3.89 31.60 -14.90
CA PHE A 15 2.98 31.04 -13.89
C PHE A 15 3.19 29.53 -13.70
N SER A 16 3.36 28.74 -14.77
CA SER A 16 3.64 27.31 -14.63
C SER A 16 5.00 27.03 -14.01
N LYS A 17 6.01 27.87 -14.29
CA LYS A 17 7.35 27.75 -13.70
C LYS A 17 7.40 28.25 -12.25
N GLU A 18 6.66 29.30 -11.88
CA GLU A 18 6.51 29.74 -10.49
C GLU A 18 5.72 28.72 -9.66
N ILE A 19 4.69 28.07 -10.23
CA ILE A 19 3.97 26.95 -9.59
C ILE A 19 4.87 25.71 -9.46
N LEU A 20 5.70 25.40 -10.47
CA LEU A 20 6.65 24.29 -10.43
C LEU A 20 7.86 24.56 -9.52
N ASP A 21 8.30 25.81 -9.38
CA ASP A 21 9.37 26.22 -8.47
C ASP A 21 8.85 26.38 -7.03
N PHE A 22 7.56 26.68 -6.81
CA PHE A 22 6.89 26.49 -5.51
C PHE A 22 6.66 25.01 -5.17
N ALA A 23 6.53 24.15 -6.18
CA ALA A 23 6.42 22.70 -6.03
C ALA A 23 7.79 21.99 -5.87
N LYS A 24 8.91 22.71 -6.00
CA LYS A 24 10.17 22.23 -5.45
C LYS A 24 10.11 22.45 -3.94
N PRO A 25 10.33 21.43 -3.10
CA PRO A 25 10.48 21.67 -1.68
C PRO A 25 11.67 22.62 -1.49
N ASN A 26 11.41 23.83 -1.00
CA ASN A 26 12.47 24.69 -0.50
C ASN A 26 13.32 23.87 0.50
N PRO A 27 14.64 23.75 0.31
CA PRO A 27 15.51 23.00 1.21
C PRO A 27 15.81 23.76 2.51
N THR A 28 14.96 24.71 2.90
CA THR A 28 14.88 25.21 4.26
C THR A 28 13.77 24.45 4.96
N LYS A 29 14.13 23.21 5.37
CA LYS A 29 13.49 22.54 6.50
C LYS A 29 13.38 23.58 7.61
N LEU A 30 12.16 24.04 7.89
CA LEU A 30 11.75 24.34 9.25
C LEU A 30 12.06 23.06 10.04
N GLN A 31 13.23 23.02 10.65
CA GLN A 31 13.51 22.20 11.82
C GLN A 31 12.62 22.72 12.95
N ILE A 32 11.30 22.61 12.78
CA ILE A 32 10.43 22.48 13.93
C ILE A 32 10.77 21.09 14.44
N SER A 33 11.35 21.02 15.63
CA SER A 33 11.52 19.78 16.38
C SER A 33 10.17 19.05 16.39
N GLN A 34 9.98 18.08 15.48
CA GLN A 34 8.77 17.29 15.44
C GLN A 34 8.76 16.47 16.73
N GLN A 35 8.03 16.94 17.74
CA GLN A 35 7.68 16.10 18.88
C GLN A 35 7.10 14.81 18.31
N SER A 36 7.64 13.67 18.75
CA SER A 36 7.14 12.36 18.36
C SER A 36 5.67 12.27 18.76
N ILE A 37 4.80 11.94 17.81
CA ILE A 37 3.37 11.76 18.06
C ILE A 37 3.23 10.48 18.90
N LYS A 38 2.83 10.61 20.18
CA LYS A 38 2.52 9.48 21.06
C LYS A 38 1.08 9.04 20.81
N CYS A 39 0.90 7.84 20.28
CA CYS A 39 -0.40 7.32 19.88
C CYS A 39 -0.85 6.09 20.66
N ILE A 40 -2.15 5.90 20.75
CA ILE A 40 -2.77 4.64 21.20
C ILE A 40 -3.66 4.09 20.08
N VAL A 41 -3.60 2.78 19.86
CA VAL A 41 -4.46 2.05 18.92
C VAL A 41 -5.53 1.30 19.70
N LEU A 42 -6.80 1.52 19.33
CA LEU A 42 -7.97 0.91 19.92
C LEU A 42 -8.70 0.10 18.84
N HIS A 43 -8.69 -1.23 18.96
CA HIS A 43 -9.44 -2.12 18.09
C HIS A 43 -10.73 -2.58 18.80
N PRO A 44 -11.92 -2.14 18.38
CA PRO A 44 -13.16 -2.46 19.06
C PRO A 44 -13.60 -3.90 18.79
N ILE A 45 -13.87 -4.66 19.85
CA ILE A 45 -14.47 -6.00 19.82
C ILE A 45 -15.95 -5.89 20.18
N PHE A 46 -16.81 -6.38 19.29
CA PHE A 46 -18.27 -6.43 19.49
C PHE A 46 -18.71 -7.77 20.12
N HIS A 47 -19.90 -7.82 20.72
CA HIS A 47 -20.38 -9.00 21.48
C HIS A 47 -20.56 -10.30 20.65
N GLN A 48 -20.46 -10.22 19.32
CA GLN A 48 -20.46 -11.38 18.42
C GLN A 48 -19.03 -11.83 18.11
N ASN A 49 -18.20 -12.04 19.13
CA ASN A 49 -16.80 -12.38 18.93
C ASN A 49 -16.69 -13.83 18.41
N GLN A 50 -16.72 -14.01 17.10
CA GLN A 50 -16.73 -15.32 16.43
C GLN A 50 -15.34 -15.93 16.30
N ASP A 51 -14.27 -15.11 16.34
CA ASP A 51 -12.88 -15.58 16.18
C ASP A 51 -11.85 -14.67 16.90
N PRO A 52 -11.38 -15.05 18.10
CA PRO A 52 -10.37 -14.28 18.84
C PRO A 52 -9.01 -14.15 18.13
N GLN A 53 -8.65 -15.08 17.25
CA GLN A 53 -7.38 -15.01 16.52
C GLN A 53 -7.46 -13.96 15.41
N LEU A 54 -8.61 -13.85 14.75
CA LEU A 54 -8.87 -12.82 13.76
C LEU A 54 -8.81 -11.41 14.34
N GLU A 55 -9.47 -11.17 15.48
CA GLU A 55 -9.44 -9.87 16.18
C GLU A 55 -7.99 -9.45 16.52
N LEU A 56 -7.16 -10.42 16.92
CA LEU A 56 -5.75 -10.16 17.19
C LEU A 56 -5.01 -9.73 15.92
N TYR A 57 -5.25 -10.40 14.80
CA TYR A 57 -4.65 -10.03 13.52
C TYR A 57 -5.10 -8.63 13.06
N MET A 58 -6.38 -8.32 13.17
CA MET A 58 -6.90 -7.00 12.82
C MET A 58 -6.33 -5.89 13.71
N ALA A 59 -6.09 -6.18 14.99
CA ALA A 59 -5.36 -5.29 15.88
C ALA A 59 -3.89 -5.11 15.48
N GLU A 60 -3.19 -6.19 15.11
CA GLU A 60 -1.81 -6.11 14.57
C GLU A 60 -1.73 -5.27 13.31
N GLU A 61 -2.69 -5.44 12.38
CA GLU A 61 -2.81 -4.66 11.16
C GLU A 61 -3.02 -3.17 11.49
N ALA A 62 -3.92 -2.85 12.42
CA ALA A 62 -4.15 -1.48 12.87
C ALA A 62 -2.89 -0.83 13.50
N ILE A 63 -2.15 -1.59 14.31
CA ILE A 63 -0.87 -1.12 14.84
C ILE A 63 0.12 -0.87 13.70
N GLY A 64 0.20 -1.79 12.74
CA GLY A 64 1.03 -1.65 11.55
C GLY A 64 0.71 -0.37 10.76
N LEU A 65 -0.56 0.03 10.66
CA LEU A 65 -0.98 1.30 10.04
C LEU A 65 -0.45 2.51 10.82
N SER A 66 -0.57 2.51 12.16
CA SER A 66 -0.10 3.64 12.98
C SER A 66 1.41 3.88 12.87
N LYS A 67 2.20 2.80 12.82
CA LYS A 67 3.66 2.87 12.65
C LYS A 67 4.07 3.51 11.32
N GLN A 68 3.20 3.48 10.30
CA GLN A 68 3.50 4.10 9.02
C GLN A 68 3.55 5.60 9.01
N LEU A 69 2.92 6.22 9.99
CA LEU A 69 2.95 7.65 10.15
C LEU A 69 4.14 8.10 11.03
N ASN A 70 5.04 7.18 11.38
CA ASN A 70 6.13 7.34 12.34
C ASN A 70 5.63 7.82 13.71
N TRP A 71 4.49 7.27 14.15
CA TRP A 71 3.95 7.54 15.49
C TRP A 71 4.58 6.59 16.50
N THR A 72 4.89 7.11 17.69
CA THR A 72 5.36 6.33 18.83
C THR A 72 4.14 5.66 19.48
N LEU A 73 4.06 4.34 19.35
CA LEU A 73 2.95 3.57 19.89
C LEU A 73 3.10 3.38 21.40
N GLN A 74 2.09 3.81 22.14
CA GLN A 74 1.90 3.45 23.54
C GLN A 74 1.12 2.15 23.63
N GLN A 75 1.58 1.21 24.45
CA GLN A 75 0.80 0.02 24.77
C GLN A 75 -0.58 0.44 25.31
N GLY A 76 -1.63 -0.26 24.93
CA GLY A 76 -2.97 0.01 25.45
C GLY A 76 -3.09 -0.37 26.92
N PRO A 77 -4.08 0.16 27.66
CA PRO A 77 -4.35 -0.32 29.00
C PRO A 77 -4.71 -1.81 28.91
N PHE A 78 -4.01 -2.67 29.66
CA PHE A 78 -4.46 -4.05 29.81
C PHE A 78 -5.89 -4.00 30.36
N TRP A 79 -6.84 -4.42 29.54
CA TRP A 79 -8.24 -4.57 29.91
C TRP A 79 -8.34 -5.77 30.84
N LYS A 80 -7.76 -5.66 32.05
CA LYS A 80 -7.86 -6.67 33.09
C LYS A 80 -9.34 -6.98 33.20
N ASP A 81 -9.72 -8.19 32.80
CA ASP A 81 -11.07 -8.67 33.00
C ASP A 81 -11.39 -8.42 34.48
N GLN A 82 -12.31 -7.50 34.73
CA GLN A 82 -12.76 -7.17 36.09
C GLN A 82 -13.43 -8.38 36.78
N ASN A 83 -13.45 -9.54 36.14
CA ASN A 83 -13.96 -10.81 36.67
C ASN A 83 -12.89 -11.69 37.36
N ILE A 84 -11.60 -11.37 37.30
CA ILE A 84 -10.57 -12.20 37.99
C ILE A 84 -10.37 -11.80 39.46
N LYS A 85 -10.83 -10.61 39.88
CA LYS A 85 -10.73 -10.17 41.29
C LYS A 85 -11.69 -10.88 42.26
N ARG A 86 -12.60 -11.75 41.79
CA ARG A 86 -13.46 -12.55 42.69
C ARG A 86 -12.93 -13.94 43.04
N ASN A 87 -11.94 -14.47 42.30
CA ASN A 87 -11.38 -15.80 42.57
C ASN A 87 -9.89 -15.80 42.97
N GLN A 88 -9.34 -14.65 43.35
CA GLN A 88 -7.99 -14.55 43.92
C GLN A 88 -8.01 -13.78 45.25
N THR A 89 -8.80 -14.26 46.21
CA THR A 89 -8.47 -14.08 47.63
C THR A 89 -8.11 -15.44 48.20
N LYS A 90 -6.83 -15.79 47.99
CA LYS A 90 -6.01 -16.87 48.58
C LYS A 90 -5.25 -17.57 47.46
N ASN A 91 -4.10 -17.02 47.11
CA ASN A 91 -2.82 -17.71 47.32
C ASN A 91 -1.69 -16.92 46.65
N ASN A 92 -0.76 -16.57 47.51
CA ASN A 92 0.67 -16.34 47.32
C ASN A 92 1.17 -15.14 46.52
N SER A 93 1.89 -14.36 47.30
CA SER A 93 3.05 -13.53 47.02
C SER A 93 3.98 -14.02 45.92
N ASP A 94 4.71 -13.04 45.38
CA ASP A 94 5.95 -13.15 44.62
C ASP A 94 5.80 -13.34 43.11
N ASN A 95 5.73 -12.21 42.41
CA ASN A 95 6.68 -11.82 41.35
C ASN A 95 6.26 -10.45 40.77
N LYS A 96 6.91 -9.39 41.26
CA LYS A 96 6.88 -8.06 40.65
C LYS A 96 8.11 -7.91 39.76
N ASP A 97 8.03 -8.42 38.54
CA ASP A 97 8.93 -8.02 37.47
C ASP A 97 8.21 -6.97 36.62
N GLU A 98 8.24 -5.72 37.08
CA GLU A 98 8.03 -4.57 36.21
C GLU A 98 9.26 -4.44 35.29
N LEU A 99 9.16 -5.03 34.10
CA LEU A 99 10.09 -4.79 33.00
C LEU A 99 9.98 -3.32 32.58
N LEU A 100 10.89 -2.49 33.11
CA LEU A 100 11.16 -1.15 32.64
C LEU A 100 11.81 -1.26 31.24
N ILE A 101 11.02 -1.07 30.20
CA ILE A 101 11.48 -1.05 28.81
C ILE A 101 11.90 0.39 28.48
N ASN A 102 13.16 0.57 28.07
CA ASN A 102 13.70 1.88 27.64
C ASN A 102 13.06 2.30 26.29
N GLU A 103 12.68 3.58 26.17
CA GLU A 103 11.91 4.13 25.03
C GLU A 103 12.65 4.11 23.67
N ASP A 104 13.96 3.83 23.63
CA ASP A 104 14.80 3.93 22.42
C ASP A 104 14.93 2.62 21.60
N ASP A 105 14.41 1.48 22.08
CA ASP A 105 14.55 0.14 21.44
C ASP A 105 13.28 -0.38 20.72
N LEU A 106 12.24 0.44 20.58
CA LEU A 106 10.92 0.04 20.06
C LEU A 106 10.86 -0.38 18.57
N ASP A 107 11.91 -0.10 17.79
CA ASP A 107 12.00 -0.46 16.37
C ASP A 107 12.43 -1.93 16.16
N ASP A 108 13.22 -2.53 17.08
CA ASP A 108 13.67 -3.94 16.97
C ASP A 108 12.71 -4.93 17.64
N GLU A 109 11.89 -4.48 18.60
CA GLU A 109 10.93 -5.34 19.33
C GLU A 109 9.79 -5.87 18.44
N TRP A 110 9.42 -5.17 17.36
CA TRP A 110 8.29 -5.60 16.52
C TRP A 110 8.56 -6.89 15.76
N LYS A 111 9.83 -7.31 15.61
CA LYS A 111 10.20 -8.63 15.06
C LYS A 111 9.84 -9.77 16.01
N ASN A 112 9.69 -9.48 17.30
CA ASN A 112 9.34 -10.48 18.30
C ASN A 112 7.83 -10.69 18.35
N GLN A 113 7.39 -11.88 17.93
CA GLN A 113 5.97 -12.26 17.90
C GLN A 113 5.30 -12.17 19.28
N ILE A 114 6.04 -12.39 20.37
CA ILE A 114 5.50 -12.32 21.74
C ILE A 114 5.14 -10.88 22.10
N ILE A 115 6.04 -9.94 21.82
CA ILE A 115 5.83 -8.51 22.09
C ILE A 115 4.71 -7.97 21.19
N ARG A 116 4.75 -8.31 19.89
CA ARG A 116 3.71 -7.98 18.92
C ARG A 116 2.32 -8.42 19.39
N ASN A 117 2.19 -9.68 19.78
CA ASN A 117 0.95 -10.23 20.33
C ASN A 117 0.50 -9.53 21.62
N SER A 118 1.45 -9.18 22.51
CA SER A 118 1.16 -8.48 23.77
C SER A 118 0.58 -7.08 23.53
N ILE A 119 1.19 -6.33 22.60
CA ILE A 119 0.73 -5.00 22.19
C ILE A 119 -0.64 -5.11 21.51
N ALA A 120 -0.82 -6.03 20.57
CA ALA A 120 -2.09 -6.22 19.87
C ALA A 120 -3.22 -6.57 20.85
N LYS A 121 -2.97 -7.45 21.84
CA LYS A 121 -3.94 -7.76 22.91
C LYS A 121 -4.30 -6.52 23.74
N SER A 122 -3.34 -5.64 24.02
CA SER A 122 -3.58 -4.41 24.78
C SER A 122 -4.45 -3.40 24.02
N SER A 123 -4.47 -3.46 22.68
CA SER A 123 -5.31 -2.62 21.83
C SER A 123 -6.78 -3.05 21.78
N LEU A 124 -7.13 -4.26 22.23
CA LEU A 124 -8.47 -4.83 22.10
C LEU A 124 -9.49 -4.23 23.08
N VAL A 125 -10.46 -3.48 22.57
CA VAL A 125 -11.44 -2.74 23.37
C VAL A 125 -12.82 -3.38 23.26
N LYS A 126 -13.35 -3.97 24.33
CA LYS A 126 -14.76 -4.42 24.34
C LYS A 126 -15.71 -3.21 24.14
N VAL A 127 -16.49 -3.22 23.06
CA VAL A 127 -17.53 -2.23 22.73
C VAL A 127 -18.85 -2.97 22.48
N PRO A 128 -19.65 -3.23 23.54
CA PRO A 128 -20.92 -3.95 23.44
C PRO A 128 -21.90 -3.36 22.41
N HIS A 129 -22.00 -2.03 22.46
CA HIS A 129 -22.96 -1.22 21.74
C HIS A 129 -22.26 0.10 21.40
N ILE A 130 -22.40 0.53 20.14
CA ILE A 130 -21.84 1.79 19.67
C ILE A 130 -22.76 2.92 20.14
N HIS A 131 -22.22 3.84 20.94
CA HIS A 131 -22.95 5.05 21.32
C HIS A 131 -23.01 6.03 20.15
N SER A 132 -24.20 6.53 19.81
CA SER A 132 -24.43 7.39 18.64
C SER A 132 -23.54 8.64 18.62
N ASN A 133 -23.29 9.22 19.79
CA ASN A 133 -22.57 10.50 19.90
C ASN A 133 -21.07 10.36 20.20
N THR A 134 -20.62 9.24 20.76
CA THR A 134 -19.25 9.13 21.33
C THR A 134 -18.59 7.79 21.05
N PHE A 135 -19.25 6.86 20.35
CA PHE A 135 -18.80 5.49 20.08
C PHE A 135 -18.72 4.60 21.34
N PHE A 136 -18.07 5.08 22.41
CA PHE A 136 -17.94 4.40 23.71
C PHE A 136 -18.97 4.87 24.75
N THR A 137 -19.20 4.03 25.77
CA THR A 137 -19.99 4.37 26.96
C THR A 137 -19.26 5.36 27.88
N LYS A 138 -20.00 6.07 28.74
CA LYS A 138 -19.44 7.08 29.66
C LYS A 138 -18.28 6.56 30.53
N SER A 139 -18.46 5.39 31.15
CA SER A 139 -17.44 4.75 31.99
C SER A 139 -16.15 4.47 31.19
N LYS A 140 -16.31 3.95 29.97
CA LYS A 140 -15.19 3.62 29.08
C LYS A 140 -14.45 4.87 28.60
N LEU A 141 -15.19 5.95 28.28
CA LEU A 141 -14.61 7.25 27.89
C LEU A 141 -13.75 7.84 29.00
N SER A 142 -14.24 7.80 30.24
CA SER A 142 -13.51 8.34 31.40
C SER A 142 -12.23 7.56 31.67
N MET A 143 -12.31 6.23 31.65
CA MET A 143 -11.15 5.38 31.84
C MET A 143 -10.08 5.58 30.76
N LEU A 144 -10.50 5.67 29.49
CA LEU A 144 -9.59 5.98 28.38
C LEU A 144 -9.01 7.39 28.49
N GLY A 145 -9.82 8.38 28.93
CA GLY A 145 -9.37 9.75 29.14
C GLY A 145 -8.27 9.86 30.19
N GLN A 146 -8.44 9.20 31.34
CA GLN A 146 -7.40 9.12 32.38
C GLN A 146 -6.11 8.46 31.87
N TYR A 147 -6.25 7.41 31.04
CA TYR A 147 -5.11 6.76 30.42
C TYR A 147 -4.37 7.69 29.44
N ILE A 148 -5.12 8.41 28.59
CA ILE A 148 -4.59 9.38 27.64
C ILE A 148 -3.81 10.48 28.36
N GLN A 149 -4.38 11.02 29.44
CA GLN A 149 -3.75 12.06 30.25
C GLN A 149 -2.45 11.56 30.91
N SER A 150 -2.50 10.42 31.61
CA SER A 150 -1.34 9.88 32.34
C SER A 150 -0.16 9.53 31.44
N ASN A 151 -0.43 9.07 30.21
CA ASN A 151 0.60 8.70 29.23
C ASN A 151 0.95 9.82 28.25
N LYS A 152 0.35 11.01 28.39
CA LYS A 152 0.55 12.17 27.49
C LYS A 152 0.32 11.80 26.01
N ILE A 153 -0.73 11.04 25.74
CA ILE A 153 -1.11 10.63 24.38
C ILE A 153 -1.72 11.82 23.65
N ASN A 154 -1.28 12.08 22.41
CA ASN A 154 -1.77 13.17 21.57
C ASN A 154 -2.46 12.68 20.27
N ALA A 155 -2.42 11.38 19.99
CA ALA A 155 -3.18 10.75 18.91
C ALA A 155 -3.89 9.46 19.36
N VAL A 156 -5.17 9.32 19.04
CA VAL A 156 -5.94 8.09 19.27
C VAL A 156 -6.41 7.55 17.94
N PHE A 157 -5.98 6.34 17.60
CA PHE A 157 -6.47 5.62 16.43
C PHE A 157 -7.52 4.60 16.84
N ILE A 158 -8.73 4.73 16.32
CA ILE A 158 -9.81 3.76 16.48
C ILE A 158 -9.93 2.96 15.19
N ASN A 159 -9.73 1.64 15.28
CA ASN A 159 -9.77 0.73 14.14
C ASN A 159 -11.22 0.40 13.71
N HIS A 160 -12.00 1.43 13.39
CA HIS A 160 -13.37 1.37 12.89
C HIS A 160 -13.71 2.71 12.22
N GLU A 161 -14.74 2.76 11.38
CA GLU A 161 -15.26 4.03 10.83
C GLU A 161 -16.03 4.81 11.91
N LEU A 162 -15.84 6.12 11.99
CA LEU A 162 -16.53 6.97 12.96
C LEU A 162 -17.41 7.99 12.26
N THR A 163 -18.54 8.35 12.88
CA THR A 163 -19.29 9.53 12.42
C THR A 163 -18.54 10.79 12.82
N GLN A 164 -18.73 11.89 12.09
CA GLN A 164 -18.10 13.16 12.43
C GLN A 164 -18.47 13.64 13.85
N LEU A 165 -19.72 13.39 14.28
CA LEU A 165 -20.18 13.72 15.62
C LEU A 165 -19.37 12.94 16.68
N GLN A 166 -19.16 11.64 16.47
CA GLN A 166 -18.34 10.80 17.33
C GLN A 166 -16.90 11.32 17.39
N THR A 167 -16.26 11.56 16.24
CA THR A 167 -14.88 12.06 16.17
C THR A 167 -14.73 13.38 16.90
N LYS A 168 -15.62 14.35 16.66
CA LYS A 168 -15.59 15.66 17.32
C LYS A 168 -15.75 15.54 18.84
N ASN A 169 -16.74 14.78 19.29
CA ASN A 169 -17.02 14.62 20.72
C ASN A 169 -15.86 13.90 21.44
N LEU A 170 -15.28 12.88 20.81
CA LEU A 170 -14.11 12.18 21.35
C LEU A 170 -12.89 13.11 21.47
N GLN A 171 -12.56 13.87 20.41
CA GLN A 171 -11.47 14.85 20.43
C GLN A 171 -11.67 15.91 21.52
N LYS A 172 -12.90 16.44 21.64
CA LYS A 172 -13.28 17.40 22.69
C LYS A 172 -13.04 16.83 24.08
N ILE A 173 -13.62 15.66 24.37
CA ILE A 173 -13.55 15.04 25.70
C ILE A 173 -12.11 14.71 26.07
N TRP A 174 -11.35 14.05 25.19
CA TRP A 174 -9.98 13.63 25.53
C TRP A 174 -8.97 14.77 25.54
N THR A 175 -9.20 15.85 24.78
CA THR A 175 -8.40 17.08 24.91
C THR A 175 -8.61 17.73 26.29
N GLN A 176 -9.84 17.73 26.81
CA GLN A 176 -10.10 18.22 28.18
C GLN A 176 -9.42 17.36 29.25
N TYR A 177 -9.38 16.02 29.07
CA TYR A 177 -8.59 15.15 29.94
C TYR A 177 -7.11 15.50 29.90
N SER A 178 -6.55 15.68 28.70
CA SER A 178 -5.14 16.02 28.49
C SER A 178 -4.75 17.34 29.17
N LYS A 179 -5.61 18.36 29.11
CA LYS A 179 -5.41 19.67 29.76
C LYS A 179 -5.53 19.63 31.29
N GLY A 180 -6.10 18.56 31.87
CA GLY A 180 -6.39 18.50 33.30
C GLY A 180 -7.61 19.34 33.70
N ASP A 181 -8.39 19.83 32.74
CA ASP A 181 -9.60 20.64 32.96
C ASP A 181 -10.74 19.82 33.60
N ILE A 182 -10.61 18.50 33.65
CA ILE A 182 -11.61 17.60 34.21
C ILE A 182 -11.37 17.44 35.71
N THR A 183 -11.83 18.43 36.47
CA THR A 183 -12.12 18.30 37.90
C THR A 183 -13.58 17.88 38.07
N SER A 184 -13.83 16.61 38.44
CA SER A 184 -15.07 16.03 38.99
C SER A 184 -16.47 16.34 38.38
N THR A 185 -16.59 17.10 37.28
CA THR A 185 -17.86 17.74 36.89
C THR A 185 -18.31 17.37 35.47
N ILE A 186 -18.27 16.08 35.12
CA ILE A 186 -18.95 15.54 33.92
C ILE A 186 -19.81 14.33 34.31
N ASN A 187 -20.46 14.39 35.47
CA ASN A 187 -21.39 13.34 35.87
C ASN A 187 -22.80 13.49 35.28
N GLU A 188 -23.21 14.66 34.77
CA GLU A 188 -24.62 14.82 34.36
C GLU A 188 -24.86 15.18 32.89
N ASN A 189 -24.12 16.09 32.25
CA ASN A 189 -24.55 16.63 30.95
C ASN A 189 -23.71 16.21 29.74
N ILE A 190 -23.70 14.91 29.40
CA ILE A 190 -23.23 14.45 28.07
C ILE A 190 -24.29 14.67 26.97
N ASN A 191 -25.52 15.01 27.36
CA ASN A 191 -26.62 15.28 26.43
C ASN A 191 -26.76 16.75 25.99
N ASP A 192 -26.10 17.71 26.66
CA ASP A 192 -26.23 19.16 26.38
C ASP A 192 -25.09 19.77 25.56
N TYR A 193 -24.29 18.97 24.85
CA TYR A 193 -23.17 19.49 24.06
C TYR A 193 -23.58 20.16 22.73
N ASN A 194 -24.69 20.90 22.71
CA ASN A 194 -25.17 21.57 21.51
C ASN A 194 -24.81 23.06 21.38
N GLU A 195 -24.36 23.80 22.40
CA GLU A 195 -24.41 25.28 22.28
C GLU A 195 -23.10 26.10 22.18
N ASP A 196 -21.94 25.68 22.67
CA ASP A 196 -20.77 26.58 22.59
C ASP A 196 -19.81 26.22 21.44
N GLN A 197 -20.15 26.69 20.24
CA GLN A 197 -19.40 26.45 19.00
C GLN A 197 -18.36 27.53 18.64
N GLN A 198 -18.32 28.68 19.33
CA GLN A 198 -17.45 29.81 18.96
C GLN A 198 -16.05 29.82 19.61
N ASN A 199 -15.80 29.00 20.65
CA ASN A 199 -14.52 29.02 21.38
C ASN A 199 -13.51 27.94 20.98
N TYR A 200 -13.86 27.01 20.07
CA TYR A 200 -12.94 25.93 19.66
C TYR A 200 -11.79 26.42 18.77
N ASP A 201 -11.99 27.53 18.06
CA ASP A 201 -11.05 28.00 17.04
C ASP A 201 -9.84 28.76 17.65
N ASN A 202 -9.94 29.25 18.89
CA ASN A 202 -8.83 29.90 19.59
C ASN A 202 -7.98 28.94 20.45
N ILE A 203 -8.43 27.69 20.66
CA ILE A 203 -7.82 26.74 21.62
C ILE A 203 -6.77 25.82 20.97
N ASN A 204 -6.69 25.77 19.63
CA ASN A 204 -5.72 24.93 18.91
C ASN A 204 -4.29 25.53 18.82
N ASN A 205 -4.04 26.67 19.44
CA ASN A 205 -2.73 27.34 19.45
C ASN A 205 -1.84 26.95 20.65
N GLU A 206 -2.32 26.09 21.56
CA GLU A 206 -1.46 25.46 22.57
C GLU A 206 -0.87 24.17 22.00
N GLU A 207 0.24 24.31 21.28
CA GLU A 207 1.02 23.22 20.71
C GLU A 207 1.56 22.29 21.83
N GLY A 208 0.79 21.25 22.16
CA GLY A 208 1.25 20.18 23.06
C GLY A 208 0.17 19.36 23.77
N LEU A 209 -1.06 19.89 23.91
CA LEU A 209 -2.10 19.27 24.76
C LEU A 209 -3.35 18.77 24.01
N SER A 210 -3.46 19.04 22.70
CA SER A 210 -4.63 18.62 21.90
C SER A 210 -4.56 17.15 21.49
N VAL A 211 -5.65 16.41 21.72
CA VAL A 211 -5.77 14.99 21.35
C VAL A 211 -6.51 14.88 20.03
N LYS A 212 -5.83 14.33 19.01
CA LYS A 212 -6.43 14.05 17.71
C LYS A 212 -6.95 12.63 17.65
N VAL A 213 -8.17 12.46 17.14
CA VAL A 213 -8.80 11.14 16.96
C VAL A 213 -8.88 10.84 15.48
N TYR A 214 -8.40 9.65 15.13
CA TYR A 214 -8.36 9.11 13.78
C TYR A 214 -9.21 7.85 13.73
N ASP A 215 -10.03 7.75 12.69
CA ASP A 215 -10.77 6.54 12.36
C ASP A 215 -10.03 5.73 11.28
N ARG A 216 -10.52 4.54 10.93
CA ARG A 216 -9.86 3.68 9.94
C ARG A 216 -9.75 4.35 8.56
N PHE A 217 -10.78 5.09 8.14
CA PHE A 217 -10.78 5.81 6.87
C PHE A 217 -9.69 6.89 6.81
N THR A 218 -9.68 7.81 7.78
CA THR A 218 -8.72 8.92 7.82
C THR A 218 -7.29 8.43 8.00
N MET A 219 -7.08 7.35 8.76
CA MET A 219 -5.78 6.71 8.91
C MET A 219 -5.22 6.20 7.58
N ILE A 220 -5.99 5.38 6.85
CA ILE A 220 -5.56 4.80 5.57
C ILE A 220 -5.35 5.91 4.54
N LEU A 221 -6.29 6.86 4.45
CA LEU A 221 -6.19 7.97 3.51
C LEU A 221 -4.94 8.83 3.80
N GLN A 222 -4.58 9.05 5.06
CA GLN A 222 -3.36 9.79 5.43
C GLN A 222 -2.08 9.04 5.04
N ILE A 223 -2.04 7.72 5.25
CA ILE A 223 -0.93 6.89 4.79
C ILE A 223 -0.81 6.96 3.27
N PHE A 224 -1.95 6.96 2.58
CA PHE A 224 -1.98 7.05 1.13
C PHE A 224 -1.45 8.39 0.63
N ALA A 225 -1.95 9.50 1.18
CA ALA A 225 -1.52 10.84 0.80
C ALA A 225 -0.01 11.05 1.00
N LYS A 226 0.56 10.56 2.13
CA LYS A 226 2.00 10.66 2.40
C LYS A 226 2.87 9.86 1.44
N ARG A 227 2.33 8.79 0.87
CA ARG A 227 3.09 7.84 0.04
C ARG A 227 2.89 8.00 -1.45
N SER A 228 1.80 8.64 -1.86
CA SER A 228 1.57 8.95 -3.26
C SER A 228 2.59 9.98 -3.74
N THR A 229 3.49 9.53 -4.60
CA THR A 229 4.48 10.39 -5.27
C THR A 229 4.08 10.70 -6.71
N GLN A 230 3.28 9.83 -7.33
CA GLN A 230 2.87 9.93 -8.74
C GLN A 230 1.51 10.60 -8.94
N GLY A 231 1.34 11.21 -10.12
CA GLY A 231 0.21 12.08 -10.47
C GLY A 231 -1.18 11.44 -10.31
N VAL A 232 -1.46 10.29 -10.95
CA VAL A 232 -2.82 9.70 -10.91
C VAL A 232 -3.21 9.23 -9.52
N SER A 233 -2.31 8.53 -8.82
CA SER A 233 -2.55 8.03 -7.46
C SER A 233 -2.92 9.19 -6.53
N LYS A 234 -2.17 10.31 -6.61
CA LYS A 234 -2.42 11.50 -5.80
C LYS A 234 -3.77 12.15 -6.13
N LEU A 235 -4.10 12.31 -7.42
CA LEU A 235 -5.39 12.87 -7.85
C LEU A 235 -6.58 12.03 -7.35
N GLN A 236 -6.45 10.71 -7.31
CA GLN A 236 -7.53 9.85 -6.85
C GLN A 236 -7.69 9.83 -5.33
N ILE A 237 -6.58 9.82 -4.58
CA ILE A 237 -6.60 10.01 -3.12
C ILE A 237 -7.32 11.31 -2.78
N GLU A 238 -7.03 12.37 -3.55
CA GLU A 238 -7.67 13.66 -3.39
C GLU A 238 -9.16 13.64 -3.75
N LEU A 239 -9.54 12.96 -4.83
CA LEU A 239 -10.95 12.73 -5.18
C LEU A 239 -11.70 12.02 -4.05
N SER A 240 -11.11 10.96 -3.47
CA SER A 240 -11.71 10.22 -2.35
C SER A 240 -11.83 11.06 -1.09
N PHE A 241 -10.82 11.89 -0.79
CA PHE A 241 -10.93 12.87 0.29
C PHE A 241 -12.10 13.82 0.07
N LEU A 242 -12.22 14.42 -1.13
CA LEU A 242 -13.31 15.36 -1.43
C LEU A 242 -14.69 14.70 -1.36
N LYS A 243 -14.84 13.48 -1.87
CA LYS A 243 -16.07 12.68 -1.75
C LYS A 243 -16.41 12.42 -0.28
N PHE A 244 -15.44 12.00 0.53
CA PHE A 244 -15.63 11.77 1.95
C PHE A 244 -16.03 13.05 2.69
N VAL A 245 -15.32 14.16 2.48
CA VAL A 245 -15.66 15.40 3.17
C VAL A 245 -17.05 15.89 2.75
N LYS A 246 -17.44 15.72 1.48
CA LYS A 246 -18.79 16.06 1.01
C LYS A 246 -19.88 15.34 1.80
N THR A 247 -19.73 14.04 2.08
CA THR A 247 -20.73 13.29 2.86
C THR A 247 -20.78 13.73 4.33
N GLN A 248 -19.66 14.25 4.85
CA GLN A 248 -19.56 14.72 6.23
C GLN A 248 -20.02 16.19 6.42
N LEU A 249 -20.26 16.95 5.35
CA LEU A 249 -20.77 18.35 5.43
C LEU A 249 -22.27 18.42 5.75
N VAL A 250 -22.68 17.89 6.90
CA VAL A 250 -24.09 17.77 7.30
C VAL A 250 -24.55 18.95 8.16
N ARG A 251 -23.68 19.55 9.01
CA ARG A 251 -24.11 20.61 9.94
C ARG A 251 -23.09 21.69 10.31
N ASN A 252 -21.79 21.52 10.04
CA ASN A 252 -20.76 22.39 10.63
C ASN A 252 -19.64 22.74 9.65
N ASN A 253 -19.31 24.03 9.53
CA ASN A 253 -18.41 24.56 8.49
C ASN A 253 -16.93 24.20 8.76
N ASN A 254 -16.57 23.97 10.02
CA ASN A 254 -15.18 23.67 10.43
C ASN A 254 -14.81 22.19 10.28
N ALA A 255 -15.75 21.34 9.85
CA ALA A 255 -15.54 19.93 9.51
C ALA A 255 -14.41 19.74 8.50
N PHE A 256 -14.48 20.52 7.43
CA PHE A 256 -13.54 20.49 6.32
C PHE A 256 -12.14 20.88 6.79
N ILE A 257 -12.04 21.95 7.59
CA ILE A 257 -10.77 22.47 8.12
C ILE A 257 -10.11 21.45 9.05
N SER A 258 -10.89 20.89 9.97
CA SER A 258 -10.40 19.90 10.94
C SER A 258 -9.88 18.63 10.24
N LEU A 259 -10.58 18.17 9.21
CA LEU A 259 -10.16 17.02 8.40
C LEU A 259 -8.95 17.37 7.53
N LEU A 260 -8.88 18.56 6.95
CA LEU A 260 -7.73 18.98 6.14
C LEU A 260 -6.44 19.09 6.97
N GLN A 261 -6.53 19.56 8.21
CA GLN A 261 -5.40 19.65 9.13
C GLN A 261 -4.73 18.29 9.42
N ILE A 262 -5.44 17.17 9.25
CA ILE A 262 -4.85 15.83 9.36
C ILE A 262 -3.77 15.61 8.30
N PHE A 263 -3.97 16.14 7.11
CA PHE A 263 -3.13 15.88 5.94
C PHE A 263 -1.90 16.79 5.86
N LYS A 264 -1.77 17.80 6.74
CA LYS A 264 -0.57 18.67 6.85
C LYS A 264 0.01 19.18 5.51
N GLY A 265 -0.83 19.38 4.50
CA GLY A 265 -0.41 19.84 3.17
C GLY A 265 -0.17 18.74 2.13
N ASP A 266 -0.34 17.47 2.46
CA ASP A 266 -0.14 16.34 1.53
C ASP A 266 -1.15 16.35 0.35
N LEU A 267 -2.32 16.97 0.55
CA LEU A 267 -3.36 17.18 -0.47
C LEU A 267 -3.32 18.62 -0.99
N MET A 268 -2.92 18.81 -2.25
CA MET A 268 -2.65 20.15 -2.80
C MET A 268 -3.93 20.90 -3.20
N MET A 269 -4.84 20.25 -3.93
CA MET A 269 -6.10 20.87 -4.38
C MET A 269 -7.09 21.09 -3.23
N ALA A 270 -7.07 20.24 -2.20
CA ALA A 270 -7.87 20.42 -0.99
C ALA A 270 -7.47 21.69 -0.23
N ASN A 271 -6.17 22.04 -0.23
CA ASN A 271 -5.70 23.33 0.31
C ASN A 271 -6.18 24.52 -0.51
N GLU A 272 -6.28 24.39 -1.84
CA GLU A 272 -6.81 25.46 -2.69
C GLU A 272 -8.28 25.76 -2.37
N ILE A 273 -9.11 24.72 -2.14
CA ILE A 273 -10.49 24.90 -1.68
C ILE A 273 -10.51 25.66 -0.34
N TYR A 274 -9.63 25.29 0.61
CA TYR A 274 -9.54 25.98 1.90
C TYR A 274 -9.21 27.47 1.76
N LEU A 275 -8.24 27.81 0.90
CA LEU A 275 -7.88 29.20 0.63
C LEU A 275 -9.04 29.96 -0.04
N GLU A 276 -9.73 29.33 -0.97
CA GLU A 276 -10.89 29.91 -1.65
C GLU A 276 -12.06 30.16 -0.69
N ILE A 277 -12.29 29.24 0.26
CA ILE A 277 -13.25 29.41 1.35
C ILE A 277 -12.89 30.62 2.22
N ILE A 278 -11.63 30.73 2.68
CA ILE A 278 -11.19 31.86 3.50
C ILE A 278 -11.35 33.17 2.74
N GLN A 279 -11.03 33.19 1.45
CA GLN A 279 -11.22 34.37 0.60
C GLN A 279 -12.69 34.72 0.41
N ALA A 280 -13.57 33.73 0.28
CA ALA A 280 -15.01 33.97 0.20
C ALA A 280 -15.57 34.51 1.53
N GLN A 281 -15.11 33.98 2.67
CA GLN A 281 -15.46 34.46 4.01
C GLN A 281 -14.98 35.91 4.24
N SER A 282 -13.74 36.23 3.86
CA SER A 282 -13.21 37.59 4.02
C SER A 282 -13.96 38.59 3.14
N ARG A 283 -14.33 38.23 1.90
CA ARG A 283 -15.19 39.05 1.02
C ARG A 283 -16.58 39.27 1.63
N LYS A 284 -17.18 38.25 2.25
CA LYS A 284 -18.45 38.37 2.99
C LYS A 284 -18.32 39.29 4.22
N ALA A 285 -17.20 39.25 4.93
CA ALA A 285 -16.95 40.12 6.08
C ALA A 285 -16.69 41.59 5.69
N LEU A 286 -16.05 41.81 4.53
CA LEU A 286 -15.76 43.14 3.98
C LEU A 286 -16.99 43.82 3.36
N ASN A 287 -17.87 43.05 2.73
CA ASN A 287 -19.12 43.56 2.16
C ASN A 287 -20.24 43.38 3.19
N LYS A 288 -20.63 44.44 3.93
CA LYS A 288 -21.90 44.49 4.67
C LYS A 288 -23.09 44.45 3.68
N MET A 289 -23.30 43.32 3.00
CA MET A 289 -24.41 43.13 2.08
C MET A 289 -25.35 42.06 2.60
N ASN A 290 -26.56 42.53 2.89
CA ASN A 290 -27.81 41.81 2.78
C ASN A 290 -27.97 41.30 1.32
N ASP A 291 -28.64 40.17 1.15
CA ASP A 291 -29.10 39.58 -0.12
C ASP A 291 -28.16 38.62 -0.89
N SER A 292 -27.47 37.72 -0.17
CA SER A 292 -27.06 36.43 -0.73
C SER A 292 -27.46 35.30 0.22
N VAL A 293 -28.59 34.66 -0.09
CA VAL A 293 -29.23 33.56 0.67
C VAL A 293 -28.49 32.22 0.49
N GLU A 294 -27.28 32.21 -0.09
CA GLU A 294 -26.51 30.97 -0.20
C GLU A 294 -25.85 30.67 1.14
N SER A 295 -26.45 29.69 1.85
CA SER A 295 -25.93 29.17 3.13
C SER A 295 -24.46 28.81 2.96
N GLU A 296 -23.62 29.09 3.96
CA GLU A 296 -22.19 28.74 3.89
C GLU A 296 -21.98 27.26 3.52
N LEU A 297 -22.83 26.37 4.01
CA LEU A 297 -22.81 24.94 3.65
C LEU A 297 -23.05 24.69 2.15
N GLN A 298 -23.91 25.48 1.50
CA GLN A 298 -24.16 25.39 0.06
C GLN A 298 -22.93 25.83 -0.73
N LEU A 299 -22.27 26.92 -0.30
CA LEU A 299 -21.02 27.37 -0.90
C LEU A 299 -19.93 26.30 -0.79
N TYR A 300 -19.75 25.69 0.40
CA TYR A 300 -18.78 24.61 0.59
C TYR A 300 -19.06 23.41 -0.32
N ARG A 301 -20.32 22.97 -0.39
CA ARG A 301 -20.72 21.86 -1.26
C ARG A 301 -20.45 22.16 -2.73
N LYS A 302 -20.78 23.37 -3.18
CA LYS A 302 -20.55 23.82 -4.55
C LYS A 302 -19.07 23.83 -4.90
N LEU A 303 -18.21 24.44 -4.06
CA LEU A 303 -16.77 24.47 -4.28
C LEU A 303 -16.14 23.07 -4.31
N ILE A 304 -16.62 22.16 -3.45
CA ILE A 304 -16.18 20.77 -3.45
C ILE A 304 -16.64 20.05 -4.73
N ASP A 305 -17.87 20.29 -5.19
CA ASP A 305 -18.39 19.68 -6.41
C ASP A 305 -17.66 20.17 -7.67
N ASP A 306 -17.43 21.47 -7.79
CA ASP A 306 -16.64 22.07 -8.85
C ASP A 306 -15.22 21.46 -8.84
N ARG A 307 -14.63 21.28 -7.65
CA ARG A 307 -13.32 20.66 -7.54
C ARG A 307 -13.34 19.20 -7.93
N ILE A 308 -14.34 18.42 -7.49
CA ILE A 308 -14.49 17.02 -7.89
C ILE A 308 -14.53 16.89 -9.42
N GLU A 309 -15.23 17.78 -10.11
CA GLU A 309 -15.28 17.77 -11.58
C GLU A 309 -13.91 18.08 -12.21
N ILE A 310 -13.19 19.06 -11.68
CA ILE A 310 -11.82 19.39 -12.11
C ILE A 310 -10.89 18.19 -11.91
N VAL A 311 -10.91 17.55 -10.75
CA VAL A 311 -10.04 16.39 -10.45
C VAL A 311 -10.33 15.23 -11.38
N LYS A 312 -11.62 14.92 -11.64
CA LYS A 312 -12.00 13.87 -12.60
C LYS A 312 -11.46 14.14 -14.00
N LYS A 313 -11.58 15.38 -14.49
CA LYS A 313 -11.02 15.77 -15.79
C LYS A 313 -9.50 15.55 -15.86
N HIS A 314 -8.76 15.90 -14.80
CA HIS A 314 -7.32 15.66 -14.75
C HIS A 314 -6.98 14.17 -14.74
N ILE A 315 -7.75 13.34 -14.05
CA ILE A 315 -7.58 11.88 -14.06
C ILE A 315 -7.75 11.34 -15.50
N ASP A 316 -8.80 11.77 -16.20
CA ASP A 316 -9.08 11.36 -17.58
C ASP A 316 -7.95 11.77 -18.54
N GLU A 317 -7.44 13.00 -18.42
CA GLU A 317 -6.32 13.48 -19.22
C GLU A 317 -5.06 12.63 -19.02
N VAL A 318 -4.73 12.28 -17.77
CA VAL A 318 -3.55 11.44 -17.50
C VAL A 318 -3.77 10.01 -18.01
N ASN A 319 -4.98 9.47 -17.93
CA ASN A 319 -5.31 8.16 -18.48
C ASN A 319 -5.16 8.11 -20.01
N ILE A 320 -5.59 9.16 -20.72
CA ILE A 320 -5.38 9.29 -22.17
C ILE A 320 -3.89 9.32 -22.51
N GLN A 321 -3.09 10.06 -21.74
CA GLN A 321 -1.63 10.10 -21.92
C GLN A 321 -0.99 8.72 -21.70
N ARG A 322 -1.41 7.97 -20.68
CA ARG A 322 -0.94 6.60 -20.41
C ARG A 322 -1.21 5.67 -21.59
N ILE A 323 -2.41 5.68 -22.16
CA ILE A 323 -2.78 4.84 -23.31
C ILE A 323 -1.87 5.17 -24.53
N ASN A 324 -1.62 6.45 -24.78
CA ASN A 324 -0.77 6.88 -25.89
C ASN A 324 0.70 6.48 -25.71
N ILE A 325 1.21 6.45 -24.47
CA ILE A 325 2.55 5.94 -24.16
C ILE A 325 2.61 4.42 -24.35
N LYS A 326 1.58 3.67 -23.93
CA LYS A 326 1.53 2.20 -24.10
C LYS A 326 1.61 1.80 -25.58
N ARG A 327 0.85 2.47 -26.46
CA ARG A 327 0.85 2.21 -27.92
C ARG A 327 2.22 2.39 -28.59
N LYS A 328 3.15 3.14 -27.98
CA LYS A 328 4.51 3.36 -28.51
C LYS A 328 5.54 2.33 -28.05
N LYS A 329 5.24 1.48 -27.05
CA LYS A 329 6.17 0.46 -26.52
C LYS A 329 5.83 -0.93 -27.05
N LEU A 330 6.10 -1.18 -28.33
CA LEU A 330 5.70 -2.39 -29.05
C LEU A 330 6.69 -3.57 -29.03
N ILE A 331 7.81 -3.48 -28.30
CA ILE A 331 8.76 -4.61 -28.20
C ILE A 331 9.26 -4.70 -26.75
N GLN A 332 8.70 -5.63 -25.99
CA GLN A 332 9.20 -5.97 -24.66
C GLN A 332 9.67 -7.42 -24.68
N THR A 333 10.99 -7.61 -24.66
CA THR A 333 11.65 -8.93 -24.59
C THR A 333 11.87 -9.39 -23.15
N VAL A 334 11.65 -8.50 -22.18
CA VAL A 334 11.90 -8.69 -20.76
C VAL A 334 10.55 -8.88 -20.05
N PRO A 335 10.33 -10.04 -19.38
CA PRO A 335 9.08 -10.28 -18.69
C PRO A 335 8.89 -9.38 -17.48
N LYS A 336 7.65 -8.95 -17.29
CA LYS A 336 7.18 -8.21 -16.13
C LYS A 336 6.36 -9.10 -15.22
N ILE A 337 6.73 -9.13 -13.95
CA ILE A 337 6.11 -9.96 -12.93
C ILE A 337 5.60 -9.05 -11.83
N ALA A 338 4.29 -9.03 -11.57
CA ALA A 338 3.69 -8.21 -10.52
C ALA A 338 3.48 -9.01 -9.23
N LEU A 339 3.76 -8.40 -8.07
CA LEU A 339 3.49 -8.97 -6.76
C LEU A 339 2.18 -8.41 -6.21
N ILE A 340 1.20 -9.26 -5.90
CA ILE A 340 -0.05 -8.85 -5.25
C ILE A 340 -0.29 -9.66 -3.97
N GLY A 341 -1.16 -9.17 -3.10
CA GLY A 341 -1.55 -9.86 -1.87
C GLY A 341 -1.81 -8.90 -0.71
N TYR A 342 -2.32 -9.43 0.40
CA TYR A 342 -2.61 -8.62 1.58
C TYR A 342 -1.36 -7.96 2.18
N THR A 343 -1.56 -6.85 2.87
CA THR A 343 -0.55 -6.26 3.74
C THR A 343 -0.16 -7.31 4.79
N ASN A 344 1.14 -7.40 5.11
CA ASN A 344 1.73 -8.49 5.92
C ASN A 344 1.76 -9.90 5.28
N ALA A 345 1.34 -10.11 4.03
CA ALA A 345 1.50 -11.41 3.35
C ALA A 345 2.97 -11.78 3.06
N GLY A 346 3.92 -10.86 3.26
CA GLY A 346 5.36 -11.05 3.04
C GLY A 346 5.86 -10.67 1.64
N LYS A 347 5.15 -9.78 0.92
CA LYS A 347 5.55 -9.31 -0.42
C LYS A 347 6.94 -8.66 -0.45
N SER A 348 7.19 -7.67 0.40
CA SER A 348 8.49 -7.00 0.51
C SER A 348 9.61 -7.98 0.91
N GLN A 349 9.30 -8.91 1.83
CA GLN A 349 10.24 -9.94 2.25
C GLN A 349 10.62 -10.88 1.10
N LEU A 350 9.64 -11.32 0.31
CA LEU A 350 9.89 -12.12 -0.88
C LEU A 350 10.70 -11.33 -1.93
N LEU A 351 10.37 -10.06 -2.14
CA LEU A 351 11.11 -9.18 -3.05
C LEU A 351 12.59 -9.07 -2.62
N ASN A 352 12.86 -8.91 -1.33
CA ASN A 352 14.22 -8.85 -0.78
C ASN A 352 14.97 -10.18 -0.98
N CYS A 353 14.28 -11.29 -0.70
CA CYS A 353 14.81 -12.63 -0.90
C CYS A 353 15.21 -12.88 -2.36
N ILE A 354 14.36 -12.47 -3.32
CA ILE A 354 14.63 -12.60 -4.76
C ILE A 354 15.80 -11.71 -5.19
N LEU A 355 15.91 -10.49 -4.63
CA LEU A 355 16.98 -9.56 -4.96
C LEU A 355 18.36 -9.95 -4.39
N GLN A 356 18.44 -10.97 -3.53
CA GLN A 356 19.67 -11.40 -2.84
C GLN A 356 20.39 -10.22 -2.16
N LYS A 357 19.63 -9.24 -1.67
CA LYS A 357 20.15 -8.06 -0.97
C LYS A 357 19.85 -8.21 0.51
N ASP A 358 20.88 -8.15 1.34
CA ASP A 358 20.76 -8.06 2.80
C ASP A 358 20.21 -6.70 3.30
N ALA A 359 19.78 -5.79 2.41
CA ALA A 359 19.58 -4.39 2.78
C ALA A 359 18.51 -3.66 1.98
N ILE A 360 17.27 -4.18 1.98
CA ILE A 360 16.16 -3.25 2.17
C ILE A 360 15.78 -3.45 3.63
N GLN A 361 16.17 -2.50 4.48
CA GLN A 361 15.86 -2.52 5.91
C GLN A 361 14.38 -2.86 6.06
N ASN A 362 14.13 -4.07 6.55
CA ASN A 362 12.78 -4.62 6.62
C ASN A 362 12.09 -3.95 7.81
N LYS A 363 11.53 -2.76 7.58
CA LYS A 363 10.52 -2.23 8.48
C LYS A 363 9.24 -2.98 8.12
N ASP A 364 8.73 -3.86 8.98
CA ASP A 364 7.46 -4.60 8.81
C ASP A 364 6.28 -3.62 8.83
N LEU A 365 6.18 -2.83 7.77
CA LEU A 365 5.41 -1.62 7.67
C LEU A 365 4.41 -1.84 6.51
N LEU A 366 3.10 -1.77 6.78
CA LEU A 366 2.02 -1.90 5.79
C LEU A 366 1.99 -0.78 4.72
N PHE A 367 2.03 -1.08 3.43
CA PHE A 367 2.09 -0.11 2.32
C PHE A 367 3.44 0.57 2.05
N GLN A 368 4.58 -0.07 2.34
CA GLN A 368 5.90 0.44 1.92
C GLN A 368 5.91 1.04 0.49
N THR A 369 5.14 0.42 -0.40
CA THR A 369 5.00 0.79 -1.81
C THR A 369 3.53 1.14 -2.09
N LEU A 370 3.24 2.40 -2.41
CA LEU A 370 1.90 2.84 -2.87
C LEU A 370 1.84 3.00 -4.39
N ASP A 371 2.88 3.58 -4.96
CA ASP A 371 3.08 3.61 -6.41
C ASP A 371 3.84 2.37 -6.87
N ILE A 372 3.51 1.81 -8.03
CA ILE A 372 4.18 0.61 -8.55
C ILE A 372 5.68 0.88 -8.70
N THR A 373 6.52 0.16 -7.95
CA THR A 373 7.98 0.22 -8.11
C THR A 373 8.45 -0.93 -8.98
N SER A 374 9.41 -0.64 -9.86
CA SER A 374 10.02 -1.66 -10.72
C SER A 374 11.45 -1.93 -10.26
N LYS A 375 11.78 -3.22 -10.13
CA LYS A 375 13.12 -3.70 -9.81
C LYS A 375 13.53 -4.73 -10.86
N GLN A 376 14.77 -4.64 -11.33
CA GLN A 376 15.31 -5.66 -12.22
C GLN A 376 15.77 -6.86 -11.38
N ILE A 377 15.33 -8.06 -11.78
CA ILE A 377 15.70 -9.33 -11.16
C ILE A 377 16.30 -10.27 -12.22
N ARG A 378 16.93 -11.36 -11.77
CA ARG A 378 17.36 -12.47 -12.62
C ARG A 378 16.62 -13.74 -12.23
N LEU A 379 16.09 -14.46 -13.22
CA LEU A 379 15.49 -15.78 -13.05
C LEU A 379 16.57 -16.86 -12.92
N ILE A 380 16.18 -18.13 -12.76
CA ILE A 380 17.11 -19.21 -12.43
C ILE A 380 18.17 -19.44 -13.53
N SER A 381 17.81 -19.22 -14.79
CA SER A 381 18.74 -19.28 -15.93
C SER A 381 19.64 -18.05 -16.11
N GLY A 382 19.41 -16.99 -15.33
CA GLY A 382 20.04 -15.68 -15.53
C GLY A 382 19.26 -14.73 -16.46
N GLN A 383 18.13 -15.17 -17.04
CA GLN A 383 17.22 -14.30 -17.80
C GLN A 383 16.81 -13.08 -16.97
N LYS A 384 16.93 -11.88 -17.57
CA LYS A 384 16.47 -10.63 -16.95
C LYS A 384 14.95 -10.62 -16.88
N ALA A 385 14.40 -10.18 -15.76
CA ALA A 385 12.97 -9.89 -15.59
C ALA A 385 12.79 -8.59 -14.79
N ILE A 386 11.59 -8.01 -14.85
CA ILE A 386 11.21 -6.83 -14.08
C ILE A 386 10.16 -7.25 -13.05
N LEU A 387 10.49 -7.11 -11.78
CA LEU A 387 9.55 -7.29 -10.67
C LEU A 387 8.85 -5.95 -10.42
N LEU A 388 7.53 -5.98 -10.47
CA LEU A 388 6.64 -4.85 -10.16
C LEU A 388 6.09 -5.09 -8.75
N ASP A 389 6.54 -4.29 -7.79
CA ASP A 389 5.96 -4.30 -6.45
C ASP A 389 4.71 -3.41 -6.44
N THR A 390 3.56 -3.99 -6.08
CA THR A 390 2.29 -3.28 -6.02
C THR A 390 1.89 -2.97 -4.59
N ILE A 391 0.88 -2.13 -4.44
CA ILE A 391 0.26 -1.88 -3.15
C ILE A 391 -0.30 -3.19 -2.55
N GLY A 392 -0.23 -3.32 -1.23
CA GLY A 392 -0.86 -4.43 -0.51
C GLY A 392 -2.33 -4.17 -0.21
N PHE A 393 -3.15 -5.21 -0.31
CA PHE A 393 -4.56 -5.16 0.10
C PHE A 393 -4.67 -5.04 1.63
N ILE A 394 -5.51 -4.16 2.15
CA ILE A 394 -5.91 -4.22 3.56
C ILE A 394 -7.26 -4.93 3.64
N SER A 395 -7.49 -5.62 4.75
CA SER A 395 -8.81 -6.01 5.24
C SER A 395 -9.73 -4.79 5.32
N ASP A 396 -11.04 -4.97 5.10
CA ASP A 396 -12.07 -3.93 5.30
C ASP A 396 -11.68 -2.52 4.80
N LEU A 397 -11.24 -2.43 3.54
CA LEU A 397 -10.95 -1.14 2.91
C LEU A 397 -12.26 -0.36 2.74
N PRO A 398 -12.35 0.88 3.25
CA PRO A 398 -13.55 1.71 3.07
C PRO A 398 -13.93 1.89 1.60
N LYS A 399 -15.23 1.89 1.30
CA LYS A 399 -15.74 1.91 -0.08
C LYS A 399 -15.21 3.09 -0.90
N ASP A 400 -15.09 4.26 -0.27
CA ASP A 400 -14.60 5.47 -0.92
C ASP A 400 -13.09 5.42 -1.23
N LEU A 401 -12.32 4.50 -0.65
CA LEU A 401 -10.90 4.27 -0.93
C LEU A 401 -10.64 3.16 -1.96
N ILE A 402 -11.69 2.45 -2.41
CA ILE A 402 -11.57 1.39 -3.40
C ILE A 402 -11.14 1.96 -4.76
N GLU A 403 -11.68 3.10 -5.20
CA GLU A 403 -11.33 3.72 -6.49
C GLU A 403 -9.83 4.09 -6.59
N PRO A 404 -9.23 4.85 -5.64
CA PRO A 404 -7.79 5.10 -5.60
C PRO A 404 -6.95 3.83 -5.66
N PHE A 405 -7.38 2.82 -4.90
CA PHE A 405 -6.69 1.54 -4.85
C PHE A 405 -6.76 0.81 -6.19
N LYS A 406 -7.94 0.78 -6.84
CA LYS A 406 -8.15 0.19 -8.16
C LYS A 406 -7.20 0.75 -9.22
N SER A 407 -6.97 2.06 -9.27
CA SER A 407 -6.02 2.61 -10.26
C SER A 407 -4.56 2.33 -9.95
N THR A 408 -4.19 2.20 -8.68
CA THR A 408 -2.84 1.72 -8.34
C THR A 408 -2.61 0.27 -8.79
N LEU A 409 -3.69 -0.51 -8.96
CA LEU A 409 -3.66 -1.86 -9.49
C LEU A 409 -3.77 -1.94 -11.02
N GLU A 410 -4.18 -0.89 -11.74
CA GLU A 410 -4.27 -0.88 -13.21
C GLU A 410 -2.94 -1.24 -13.89
N GLY A 411 -1.80 -0.92 -13.26
CA GLY A 411 -0.49 -1.28 -13.79
C GLY A 411 -0.20 -2.79 -13.77
N ILE A 412 -1.01 -3.60 -13.08
CA ILE A 412 -0.96 -5.07 -13.15
C ILE A 412 -1.38 -5.58 -14.53
N GLN A 413 -2.22 -4.84 -15.26
CA GLN A 413 -2.59 -5.23 -16.63
C GLN A 413 -1.37 -5.32 -17.57
N ASP A 414 -0.32 -4.54 -17.29
CA ASP A 414 0.93 -4.55 -18.05
C ASP A 414 1.89 -5.67 -17.63
N ALA A 415 1.52 -6.51 -16.66
CA ALA A 415 2.32 -7.65 -16.23
C ALA A 415 2.05 -8.89 -17.09
N ASP A 416 3.12 -9.64 -17.35
CA ASP A 416 3.06 -10.94 -18.01
C ASP A 416 2.66 -12.04 -17.03
N ILE A 417 3.15 -11.93 -15.79
CA ILE A 417 2.82 -12.83 -14.68
C ILE A 417 2.37 -12.02 -13.47
N VAL A 418 1.45 -12.58 -12.70
CA VAL A 418 1.06 -12.07 -11.38
C VAL A 418 1.32 -13.13 -10.31
N LEU A 419 2.11 -12.77 -9.29
CA LEU A 419 2.30 -13.57 -8.10
C LEU A 419 1.29 -13.15 -7.04
N HIS A 420 0.34 -14.02 -6.73
CA HIS A 420 -0.61 -13.81 -5.65
C HIS A 420 -0.05 -14.39 -4.35
N ILE A 421 0.56 -13.52 -3.55
CA ILE A 421 1.22 -13.88 -2.29
C ILE A 421 0.17 -13.90 -1.19
N ARG A 422 -0.01 -15.07 -0.57
CA ARG A 422 -0.96 -15.32 0.50
C ARG A 422 -0.23 -15.70 1.77
N ASP A 423 -0.66 -15.15 2.90
CA ASP A 423 -0.29 -15.69 4.20
C ASP A 423 -1.16 -16.92 4.47
N ILE A 424 -0.55 -18.11 4.45
CA ILE A 424 -1.30 -19.36 4.67
C ILE A 424 -1.56 -19.63 6.16
N SER A 425 -0.85 -18.95 7.06
CA SER A 425 -1.07 -19.04 8.51
C SER A 425 -2.27 -18.22 8.98
N HIS A 426 -2.79 -17.32 8.14
CA HIS A 426 -3.91 -16.45 8.47
C HIS A 426 -5.24 -17.23 8.55
N PRO A 427 -6.04 -17.10 9.63
CA PRO A 427 -7.31 -17.83 9.79
C PRO A 427 -8.29 -17.65 8.63
N GLN A 428 -8.37 -16.42 8.10
CA GLN A 428 -9.22 -16.07 6.95
C GLN A 428 -8.49 -16.08 5.59
N THR A 429 -7.39 -16.83 5.43
CA THR A 429 -6.61 -16.84 4.18
C THR A 429 -7.46 -17.12 2.94
N GLU A 430 -8.50 -17.96 3.06
CA GLU A 430 -9.40 -18.26 1.94
C GLU A 430 -10.37 -17.12 1.63
N HIS A 431 -10.94 -16.48 2.65
CA HIS A 431 -11.77 -15.29 2.45
C HIS A 431 -10.96 -14.15 1.83
N GLN A 432 -9.72 -13.93 2.28
CA GLN A 432 -8.80 -12.96 1.69
C GLN A 432 -8.55 -13.25 0.20
N LYS A 433 -8.35 -14.52 -0.17
CA LYS A 433 -8.24 -14.90 -1.59
C LYS A 433 -9.49 -14.50 -2.37
N GLN A 434 -10.68 -14.81 -1.87
CA GLN A 434 -11.92 -14.46 -2.56
C GLN A 434 -12.10 -12.95 -2.73
N VAL A 435 -11.74 -12.15 -1.72
CA VAL A 435 -11.79 -10.68 -1.82
C VAL A 435 -10.84 -10.16 -2.90
N VAL A 436 -9.59 -10.65 -2.95
CA VAL A 436 -8.62 -10.25 -4.00
C VAL A 436 -9.15 -10.63 -5.39
N LEU A 437 -9.67 -11.85 -5.55
CA LEU A 437 -10.25 -12.30 -6.82
C LEU A 437 -11.45 -11.44 -7.25
N ASN A 438 -12.32 -11.06 -6.32
CA ASN A 438 -13.45 -10.18 -6.61
C ASN A 438 -13.00 -8.78 -7.04
N ILE A 439 -12.01 -8.19 -6.36
CA ILE A 439 -11.47 -6.87 -6.74
C ILE A 439 -10.81 -6.92 -8.12
N LEU A 440 -10.07 -7.98 -8.42
CA LEU A 440 -9.47 -8.16 -9.73
C LEU A 440 -10.55 -8.39 -10.81
N LYS A 441 -11.62 -9.14 -10.50
CA LYS A 441 -12.76 -9.30 -11.42
C LYS A 441 -13.42 -7.96 -11.74
N ASP A 442 -13.62 -7.10 -10.74
CA ASP A 442 -14.15 -5.74 -10.93
C ASP A 442 -13.26 -4.85 -11.79
N LEU A 443 -11.94 -5.10 -11.78
CA LEU A 443 -10.95 -4.39 -12.61
C LEU A 443 -10.90 -4.89 -14.06
N GLY A 444 -11.75 -5.88 -14.40
CA GLY A 444 -11.80 -6.48 -15.73
C GLY A 444 -10.72 -7.56 -15.97
N PHE A 445 -10.17 -8.15 -14.90
CA PHE A 445 -9.33 -9.34 -15.04
C PHE A 445 -10.23 -10.58 -15.19
N ASP A 446 -10.30 -11.12 -16.40
CA ASP A 446 -11.15 -12.26 -16.76
C ASP A 446 -10.58 -13.61 -16.28
N GLN A 447 -11.40 -14.67 -16.32
CA GLN A 447 -11.00 -16.03 -15.92
C GLN A 447 -9.76 -16.54 -16.68
N GLU A 448 -9.61 -16.11 -17.93
CA GLU A 448 -8.44 -16.38 -18.77
C GLU A 448 -7.16 -15.74 -18.22
N PHE A 449 -7.25 -14.53 -17.66
CA PHE A 449 -6.10 -13.85 -17.03
C PHE A 449 -5.56 -14.69 -15.87
N TYR A 450 -6.43 -15.15 -14.99
CA TYR A 450 -6.01 -15.94 -13.82
C TYR A 450 -5.36 -17.25 -14.25
N ASN A 451 -5.99 -18.00 -15.16
CA ASN A 451 -5.48 -19.31 -15.59
C ASN A 451 -4.14 -19.18 -16.35
N LYS A 452 -4.00 -18.15 -17.17
CA LYS A 452 -2.79 -17.96 -18.01
C LYS A 452 -1.65 -17.26 -17.30
N LYS A 453 -1.92 -16.31 -16.39
CA LYS A 453 -0.88 -15.41 -15.86
C LYS A 453 -0.64 -15.50 -14.36
N MET A 454 -1.54 -16.09 -13.58
CA MET A 454 -1.42 -16.08 -12.12
C MET A 454 -0.65 -17.29 -11.59
N ILE A 455 0.17 -17.05 -10.57
CA ILE A 455 0.82 -18.06 -9.74
C ILE A 455 0.45 -17.75 -8.30
N GLU A 456 -0.15 -18.70 -7.59
CA GLU A 456 -0.40 -18.54 -6.15
C GLU A 456 0.87 -18.90 -5.38
N VAL A 457 1.23 -18.04 -4.44
CA VAL A 457 2.41 -18.20 -3.59
C VAL A 457 1.93 -18.27 -2.15
N TRP A 458 1.90 -19.49 -1.58
CA TRP A 458 1.53 -19.70 -0.19
C TRP A 458 2.75 -19.43 0.67
N ASN A 459 2.83 -18.24 1.25
CA ASN A 459 3.93 -17.79 2.08
C ASN A 459 3.66 -18.08 3.57
N LYS A 460 4.72 -18.01 4.38
CA LYS A 460 4.74 -18.29 5.83
C LYS A 460 4.42 -19.73 6.19
N ILE A 461 4.86 -20.67 5.37
CA ILE A 461 4.71 -22.11 5.66
C ILE A 461 5.48 -22.55 6.91
N ASP A 462 6.40 -21.72 7.41
CA ASP A 462 7.10 -21.93 8.67
C ASP A 462 6.20 -21.76 9.92
N LEU A 463 5.02 -21.14 9.77
CA LEU A 463 4.09 -20.87 10.87
C LEU A 463 2.93 -21.88 10.96
N ILE A 464 2.77 -22.78 9.98
CA ILE A 464 1.71 -23.79 9.98
C ILE A 464 2.16 -25.06 10.68
N ASN A 465 1.26 -25.64 11.48
CA ASN A 465 1.53 -26.85 12.27
C ASN A 465 1.12 -28.15 11.57
N TYR A 466 0.57 -28.06 10.36
CA TYR A 466 0.13 -29.21 9.56
C TYR A 466 0.99 -29.36 8.31
N PRO A 467 1.23 -30.61 7.85
CA PRO A 467 2.01 -30.85 6.66
C PRO A 467 1.29 -30.29 5.42
N ILE A 468 2.07 -29.79 4.48
CA ILE A 468 1.56 -29.32 3.19
C ILE A 468 1.36 -30.53 2.29
N ASP A 469 0.15 -30.70 1.79
CA ASP A 469 -0.18 -31.72 0.81
C ASP A 469 0.23 -31.27 -0.60
N TYR A 470 1.46 -31.61 -1.00
CA TYR A 470 1.99 -31.29 -2.31
C TYR A 470 1.28 -32.03 -3.46
N GLU A 471 0.70 -33.22 -3.21
CA GLU A 471 -0.04 -33.96 -4.23
C GLU A 471 -1.31 -33.21 -4.63
N SER A 472 -2.06 -32.72 -3.63
CA SER A 472 -3.25 -31.90 -3.88
C SER A 472 -2.92 -30.62 -4.66
N ILE A 473 -1.74 -30.03 -4.42
CA ILE A 473 -1.27 -28.80 -5.09
C ILE A 473 -0.94 -29.09 -6.56
N GLU A 474 -0.25 -30.19 -6.85
CA GLU A 474 0.15 -30.56 -8.21
C GLU A 474 -1.04 -30.89 -9.11
N THR A 475 -2.19 -31.26 -8.53
CA THR A 475 -3.44 -31.52 -9.26
C THR A 475 -4.27 -30.27 -9.58
N GLN A 476 -3.88 -29.09 -9.07
CA GLN A 476 -4.60 -27.84 -9.34
C GLN A 476 -4.28 -27.29 -10.74
N ASP A 477 -5.30 -26.71 -11.41
CA ASP A 477 -5.13 -26.08 -12.72
C ASP A 477 -4.17 -24.87 -12.69
N GLN A 478 -4.03 -24.24 -11.52
CA GLN A 478 -3.19 -23.07 -11.31
C GLN A 478 -1.94 -23.45 -10.52
N PRO A 479 -0.74 -22.97 -10.92
CA PRO A 479 0.47 -23.28 -10.19
C PRO A 479 0.43 -22.64 -8.80
N ILE A 480 0.51 -23.48 -7.77
CA ILE A 480 0.62 -23.08 -6.37
C ILE A 480 2.04 -23.42 -5.89
N VAL A 481 2.71 -22.46 -5.25
CA VAL A 481 4.06 -22.63 -4.72
C VAL A 481 4.09 -22.29 -3.24
N PRO A 482 4.17 -23.30 -2.35
CA PRO A 482 4.37 -23.08 -0.93
C PRO A 482 5.81 -22.67 -0.64
N ILE A 483 6.00 -21.54 0.05
CA ILE A 483 7.31 -20.96 0.37
C ILE A 483 7.37 -20.43 1.82
N SER A 484 8.59 -20.25 2.31
CA SER A 484 8.85 -19.33 3.42
C SER A 484 9.86 -18.30 2.93
N ALA A 485 9.41 -17.06 2.72
CA ALA A 485 10.30 -15.96 2.36
C ALA A 485 11.27 -15.62 3.51
N LEU A 486 10.89 -15.90 4.77
CA LEU A 486 11.75 -15.70 5.94
C LEU A 486 12.88 -16.71 6.00
N MET A 487 12.56 -17.99 5.83
CA MET A 487 13.51 -19.09 5.95
C MET A 487 14.18 -19.44 4.61
N ASN A 488 13.88 -18.71 3.54
CA ASN A 488 14.33 -18.96 2.17
C ASN A 488 13.98 -20.39 1.67
N ILE A 489 12.81 -20.91 2.06
CA ILE A 489 12.33 -22.24 1.69
C ILE A 489 11.58 -22.15 0.36
N ASN A 490 11.88 -23.07 -0.58
CA ASN A 490 11.25 -23.20 -1.91
C ASN A 490 11.37 -22.00 -2.86
N ILE A 491 12.21 -21.00 -2.55
CA ILE A 491 12.40 -19.81 -3.41
C ILE A 491 12.99 -20.16 -4.77
N LYS A 492 13.91 -21.13 -4.84
CA LYS A 492 14.44 -21.63 -6.13
C LYS A 492 13.34 -22.26 -6.99
N LYS A 493 12.45 -23.06 -6.39
CA LYS A 493 11.29 -23.67 -7.06
C LYS A 493 10.34 -22.59 -7.59
N LEU A 494 10.11 -21.54 -6.81
CA LEU A 494 9.32 -20.38 -7.25
C LEU A 494 9.94 -19.70 -8.48
N LEU A 495 11.25 -19.41 -8.47
CA LEU A 495 11.95 -18.78 -9.59
C LEU A 495 11.90 -19.63 -10.87
N GLN A 496 12.00 -20.95 -10.74
CA GLN A 496 11.87 -21.88 -11.86
C GLN A 496 10.45 -21.82 -12.46
N ILE A 497 9.42 -21.92 -11.64
CA ILE A 497 8.01 -21.87 -12.11
C ILE A 497 7.69 -20.51 -12.72
N MET A 498 8.21 -19.42 -12.16
CA MET A 498 8.10 -18.08 -12.75
C MET A 498 8.68 -18.04 -14.16
N GLU A 499 9.84 -18.64 -14.37
CA GLU A 499 10.51 -18.68 -15.67
C GLU A 499 9.77 -19.52 -16.71
N GLU A 500 9.35 -20.73 -16.33
CA GLU A 500 8.57 -21.63 -17.18
C GLU A 500 7.27 -20.96 -17.64
N LYS A 501 6.51 -20.39 -16.70
CA LYS A 501 5.26 -19.67 -16.99
C LYS A 501 5.52 -18.44 -17.86
N SER A 502 6.63 -17.75 -17.62
CA SER A 502 7.01 -16.53 -18.36
C SER A 502 7.28 -16.84 -19.83
N ASN A 503 8.00 -17.94 -20.08
CA ASN A 503 8.28 -18.40 -21.41
C ASN A 503 7.01 -18.85 -22.15
N GLN A 504 6.07 -19.50 -21.45
CA GLN A 504 4.76 -19.85 -22.00
C GLN A 504 3.94 -18.62 -22.39
N VAL A 505 3.79 -17.64 -21.49
CA VAL A 505 2.99 -16.43 -21.73
C VAL A 505 3.56 -15.58 -22.87
N MET A 506 4.88 -15.48 -22.95
CA MET A 506 5.56 -14.75 -24.03
C MET A 506 5.70 -15.57 -25.33
N ASN A 507 5.15 -16.79 -25.38
CA ASN A 507 5.25 -17.71 -26.53
C ASN A 507 6.69 -17.91 -27.01
N LYS A 508 7.62 -17.99 -26.06
CA LYS A 508 9.02 -18.29 -26.34
C LYS A 508 9.13 -19.76 -26.75
N LYS A 509 10.05 -20.04 -27.67
CA LYS A 509 10.32 -21.38 -28.19
C LYS A 509 11.80 -21.67 -28.03
N LEU A 510 12.11 -22.95 -27.84
CA LEU A 510 13.47 -23.42 -27.88
C LEU A 510 13.94 -23.49 -29.34
N TYR A 511 14.95 -22.72 -29.69
CA TYR A 511 15.61 -22.73 -30.98
C TYR A 511 16.97 -23.40 -30.87
N ARG A 512 17.25 -24.33 -31.79
CA ARG A 512 18.58 -24.87 -32.02
C ARG A 512 19.26 -24.07 -33.12
N ILE A 513 20.22 -23.24 -32.75
CA ILE A 513 20.93 -22.35 -33.67
C ILE A 513 22.32 -22.95 -33.92
N LYS A 514 22.62 -23.25 -35.18
CA LYS A 514 23.91 -23.80 -35.62
C LYS A 514 24.64 -22.79 -36.47
N TYR A 515 25.91 -22.55 -36.17
CA TYR A 515 26.74 -21.64 -36.97
C TYR A 515 28.23 -21.95 -36.91
N ASN A 516 28.98 -21.43 -37.88
CA ASN A 516 30.44 -21.51 -37.90
C ASN A 516 31.05 -20.61 -36.83
N ILE A 517 32.22 -20.93 -36.30
CA ILE A 517 32.89 -20.19 -35.21
C ILE A 517 33.10 -18.66 -35.46
N ASP A 518 32.93 -18.19 -36.69
CA ASP A 518 32.97 -16.77 -37.04
C ASP A 518 31.98 -15.94 -36.20
N GLN A 519 32.45 -14.81 -35.66
CA GLN A 519 31.67 -13.90 -34.82
C GLN A 519 31.06 -14.56 -33.57
N HIS A 520 31.61 -15.69 -33.10
CA HIS A 520 31.05 -16.44 -31.97
C HIS A 520 30.89 -15.58 -30.70
N PHE A 521 31.88 -14.76 -30.34
CA PHE A 521 31.77 -13.87 -29.16
C PHE A 521 30.65 -12.83 -29.30
N GLU A 522 30.44 -12.28 -30.50
CA GLU A 522 29.41 -11.27 -30.77
C GLU A 522 28.01 -11.90 -30.69
N ARG A 523 27.86 -13.09 -31.27
CA ARG A 523 26.61 -13.89 -31.23
C ARG A 523 26.30 -14.34 -29.80
N LEU A 524 27.29 -14.88 -29.09
CA LEU A 524 27.18 -15.30 -27.70
C LEU A 524 26.74 -14.13 -26.81
N LYS A 525 27.43 -12.99 -26.92
CA LYS A 525 27.06 -11.77 -26.16
C LYS A 525 25.63 -11.32 -26.48
N TRP A 526 25.25 -11.29 -27.76
CA TRP A 526 23.89 -10.92 -28.15
C TRP A 526 22.84 -11.88 -27.59
N LEU A 527 23.10 -13.20 -27.65
CA LEU A 527 22.19 -14.23 -27.13
C LEU A 527 22.06 -14.14 -25.60
N TYR A 528 23.12 -13.83 -24.87
CA TYR A 528 23.02 -13.54 -23.43
C TYR A 528 22.26 -12.24 -23.12
N ASP A 529 22.32 -11.24 -24.00
CA ASP A 529 21.62 -9.97 -23.79
C ASP A 529 20.13 -10.02 -24.16
N ASN A 530 19.74 -10.88 -25.12
CA ASN A 530 18.40 -10.88 -25.71
C ASN A 530 17.65 -12.22 -25.55
N GLY A 531 18.32 -13.28 -25.11
CA GLY A 531 17.78 -14.62 -25.00
C GLY A 531 18.17 -15.34 -23.72
N ASN A 532 17.67 -16.55 -23.59
CA ASN A 532 18.00 -17.45 -22.50
C ASN A 532 18.66 -18.70 -23.08
N ILE A 533 19.95 -18.88 -22.83
CA ILE A 533 20.75 -19.99 -23.36
C ILE A 533 20.55 -21.19 -22.43
N SER A 534 19.87 -22.24 -22.91
CA SER A 534 19.67 -23.49 -22.16
C SER A 534 20.86 -24.44 -22.29
N GLY A 535 21.66 -24.32 -23.35
CA GLY A 535 22.85 -25.14 -23.53
C GLY A 535 23.72 -24.72 -24.70
N ILE A 536 25.01 -25.05 -24.61
CA ILE A 536 26.00 -24.82 -25.66
C ILE A 536 26.74 -26.14 -25.91
N LYS A 537 26.82 -26.56 -27.18
CA LYS A 537 27.59 -27.73 -27.61
C LYS A 537 28.76 -27.29 -28.49
N ASN A 538 29.87 -28.00 -28.36
CA ASN A 538 31.12 -27.81 -29.12
C ASN A 538 31.87 -26.49 -28.86
N GLU A 539 31.55 -25.75 -27.78
CA GLU A 539 32.22 -24.47 -27.43
C GLU A 539 33.72 -24.64 -27.09
N LEU A 540 34.09 -25.77 -26.48
CA LEU A 540 35.45 -26.05 -26.00
C LEU A 540 36.38 -26.68 -27.05
N GLN A 541 35.89 -27.01 -28.25
CA GLN A 541 36.74 -27.56 -29.31
C GLN A 541 37.56 -26.45 -29.98
N ARG A 542 38.67 -26.02 -29.35
CA ARG A 542 39.76 -25.32 -30.06
C ARG A 542 40.53 -26.36 -30.88
N PRO A 543 40.84 -26.13 -32.17
CA PRO A 543 41.12 -27.22 -33.09
C PRO A 543 42.60 -27.66 -33.09
N PRO A 544 42.92 -28.81 -33.71
CA PRO A 544 43.83 -28.76 -34.84
C PRO A 544 43.04 -29.08 -36.11
N VAL A 545 42.82 -28.06 -36.94
CA VAL A 545 42.06 -28.20 -38.19
C VAL A 545 42.92 -28.98 -39.19
N LYS A 546 42.53 -30.21 -39.53
CA LYS A 546 42.79 -30.71 -40.88
C LYS A 546 41.75 -30.07 -41.79
N ARG A 547 42.20 -29.49 -42.91
CA ARG A 547 41.36 -28.85 -43.94
C ARG A 547 40.13 -29.71 -44.23
N GLY A 548 38.92 -29.23 -43.93
CA GLY A 548 37.68 -29.84 -44.40
C GLY A 548 36.49 -29.86 -43.43
N ASP A 549 36.70 -29.79 -42.11
CA ASP A 549 35.58 -29.85 -41.15
C ASP A 549 35.21 -28.46 -40.60
N PRO A 550 33.97 -28.00 -40.77
CA PRO A 550 33.52 -26.75 -40.14
C PRO A 550 33.33 -26.98 -38.63
N SER A 551 34.02 -26.18 -37.81
CA SER A 551 33.79 -26.09 -36.36
C SER A 551 32.43 -25.45 -36.09
N ILE A 552 31.37 -26.24 -36.21
CA ILE A 552 29.99 -25.80 -35.99
C ILE A 552 29.70 -25.79 -34.50
N ILE A 553 29.35 -24.61 -33.99
CA ILE A 553 28.87 -24.42 -32.63
C ILE A 553 27.34 -24.47 -32.66
N GLU A 554 26.76 -25.22 -31.72
CA GLU A 554 25.31 -25.35 -31.58
C GLU A 554 24.87 -24.77 -30.24
N PHE A 555 23.90 -23.85 -30.32
CA PHE A 555 23.23 -23.25 -29.18
C PHE A 555 21.81 -23.73 -29.08
N GLU A 556 21.38 -24.08 -27.87
CA GLU A 556 19.99 -24.23 -27.52
C GLU A 556 19.56 -22.95 -26.79
N VAL A 557 18.68 -22.15 -27.39
CA VAL A 557 18.28 -20.83 -26.88
C VAL A 557 16.77 -20.67 -26.90
N ILE A 558 16.21 -20.21 -25.79
CA ILE A 558 14.80 -19.88 -25.65
C ILE A 558 14.58 -18.41 -26.05
N LEU A 559 13.86 -18.19 -27.14
CA LEU A 559 13.59 -16.87 -27.74
C LEU A 559 12.13 -16.76 -28.16
N ASP A 560 11.59 -15.55 -28.20
CA ASP A 560 10.36 -15.29 -28.96
C ASP A 560 10.67 -15.19 -30.46
N GLU A 561 9.65 -15.37 -31.30
CA GLU A 561 9.80 -15.41 -32.75
C GLU A 561 10.33 -14.10 -33.36
N VAL A 562 9.98 -12.95 -32.76
CA VAL A 562 10.46 -11.63 -33.24
C VAL A 562 11.94 -11.48 -32.94
N THR A 563 12.36 -11.80 -31.71
CA THR A 563 13.77 -11.77 -31.31
C THR A 563 14.60 -12.77 -32.09
N TYR A 564 14.07 -13.97 -32.34
CA TYR A 564 14.72 -14.95 -33.21
C TYR A 564 14.93 -14.42 -34.63
N ASN A 565 13.88 -13.87 -35.26
CA ASN A 565 14.00 -13.31 -36.60
C ASN A 565 15.00 -12.14 -36.64
N ARG A 566 15.04 -11.32 -35.58
CA ARG A 566 16.05 -10.25 -35.44
C ARG A 566 17.46 -10.81 -35.33
N PHE A 567 17.67 -11.87 -34.55
CA PHE A 567 18.97 -12.55 -34.47
C PHE A 567 19.42 -13.04 -35.84
N ILE A 568 18.55 -13.76 -36.55
CA ILE A 568 18.84 -14.25 -37.91
C ILE A 568 19.17 -13.07 -38.83
N THR A 569 18.35 -12.02 -38.86
CA THR A 569 18.59 -10.85 -39.72
C THR A 569 19.92 -10.14 -39.40
N THR A 570 20.30 -10.10 -38.12
CA THR A 570 21.51 -9.42 -37.65
C THR A 570 22.78 -10.21 -37.99
N PHE A 571 22.74 -11.55 -37.85
CA PHE A 571 23.93 -12.39 -37.93
C PHE A 571 23.99 -13.32 -39.13
N GLN A 572 22.92 -13.49 -39.93
CA GLN A 572 22.88 -14.38 -41.09
C GLN A 572 21.67 -14.16 -42.05
N SER A 573 21.92 -13.67 -43.27
CA SER A 573 20.92 -13.56 -44.35
C SER A 573 20.66 -14.85 -45.14
N GLU A 574 21.50 -15.89 -44.99
CA GLU A 574 21.51 -17.07 -45.89
C GLU A 574 20.99 -18.39 -45.30
N MET A 575 20.67 -18.47 -44.01
CA MET A 575 20.07 -19.68 -43.42
C MET A 575 18.55 -19.58 -43.33
N ARG A 576 17.86 -19.91 -44.43
CA ARG A 576 16.46 -20.36 -44.38
C ARG A 576 16.42 -21.71 -43.66
N ILE A 577 15.93 -21.70 -42.42
CA ILE A 577 15.83 -22.88 -41.55
C ILE A 577 14.88 -23.92 -42.14
N ASN A 578 15.34 -25.18 -42.17
CA ASN A 578 14.46 -26.35 -42.16
C ASN A 578 13.65 -26.32 -40.85
N LYS A 579 12.38 -25.90 -40.93
CA LYS A 579 11.41 -25.99 -39.84
C LYS A 579 11.27 -27.47 -39.44
N ASN A 580 11.94 -27.91 -38.37
CA ASN A 580 11.60 -29.15 -37.71
C ASN A 580 11.36 -28.92 -36.21
N ASN A 581 10.06 -28.80 -35.94
CA ASN A 581 9.24 -29.18 -34.79
C ASN A 581 9.53 -28.64 -33.39
N ASN A 582 8.57 -27.83 -32.94
CA ASN A 582 8.22 -27.46 -31.57
C ASN A 582 8.47 -28.59 -30.56
N ILE A 583 9.42 -28.38 -29.65
CA ILE A 583 9.60 -29.22 -28.46
C ILE A 583 8.71 -28.64 -27.36
N PRO A 584 7.81 -29.43 -26.73
CA PRO A 584 6.93 -28.94 -25.67
C PRO A 584 7.72 -28.45 -24.44
N HIS A 585 7.15 -27.46 -23.74
CA HIS A 585 7.78 -26.78 -22.59
C HIS A 585 8.30 -27.73 -21.50
N SER A 586 7.68 -28.90 -21.31
CA SER A 586 8.04 -29.90 -20.29
C SER A 586 9.42 -30.55 -20.50
N ASN A 587 10.02 -30.39 -21.67
CA ASN A 587 11.29 -31.04 -22.04
C ASN A 587 12.48 -30.06 -22.05
N TRP A 588 12.29 -28.83 -21.58
CA TRP A 588 13.36 -27.85 -21.47
C TRP A 588 14.13 -28.14 -20.18
N LYS A 589 15.40 -28.52 -20.31
CA LYS A 589 16.29 -28.87 -19.19
C LYS A 589 17.01 -27.65 -18.64
#